data_AF-A0ABC9Y9Y3-F1
#
_entry.id   AF-A0ABC9Y9Y3-F1
#
_cell.length_a   1.000
_cell.length_b   1.000
_cell.length_c   1.000
_cell.angle_alpha   90.00
_cell.angle_beta   90.00
_cell.angle_gamma   90.00
#
_symmetry.space_group_name_H-M   'P 1'
#
loop_
_entity.id
_entity.type
_entity.pdbx_description
1 polymer ?
#
loop_
_entity_poly.entity_id
_entity_poly.type
_entity_poly.pdbx_seq_one_letter_code
_entity_poly.pdbx_strand_id
1 'polypeptide(L)'
;MEDFSHPDICWRDNAAEHKQSRKFLECVDDNFLLQVIEEPMRRGAMLDLVLTNKEGLVGGVKLKGSFGCSDHEMVEFKILRAVRRVHSKLTTLDFRRADFGLFRDLLGRIPWDKALEGRGAQDSWLVFKGHLLQAQERCIPTERKSGKNTKRPSWMNKELLGKLKQKKEAYREWKQGQVAWEEYIIQAARDEVRKAKALTEIKVPRDVKDNKKSFYRYVSDKRRMRENVGPLQNETGDLVTQDIEKTEVLNDFFASVFTGTCLSHTAQVTEGKVRDWENAELPTVGEDQVQEYLRNLKVHKSMGHDEMHPWVLRVTGR
;
A
#
# COMPACT_ATOMS: atom_id res chain seq x y z
N MET A 1 28.60 4.51 -4.76
CA MET A 1 29.81 4.73 -5.54
C MET A 1 30.94 4.27 -4.64
N GLU A 2 31.54 3.17 -5.03
CA GLU A 2 32.62 2.48 -4.33
C GLU A 2 33.50 1.90 -5.45
N ASP A 3 34.80 1.85 -5.22
CA ASP A 3 35.74 1.20 -6.14
C ASP A 3 35.66 -0.31 -5.91
N PHE A 4 35.16 -1.04 -6.91
CA PHE A 4 35.03 -2.48 -6.84
C PHE A 4 36.09 -3.09 -7.75
N SER A 5 37.12 -3.70 -7.14
CA SER A 5 38.24 -4.32 -7.85
C SER A 5 37.85 -5.66 -8.51
N HIS A 6 36.85 -5.64 -9.40
CA HIS A 6 36.36 -6.78 -10.19
C HIS A 6 36.50 -6.50 -11.70
N PRO A 7 37.74 -6.41 -12.23
CA PRO A 7 37.99 -6.05 -13.63
C PRO A 7 37.49 -7.08 -14.66
N ASP A 8 37.26 -8.32 -14.24
CA ASP A 8 36.86 -9.45 -15.08
C ASP A 8 35.35 -9.53 -15.35
N ILE A 9 34.57 -8.59 -14.80
CA ILE A 9 33.12 -8.53 -15.03
C ILE A 9 32.84 -7.87 -16.38
N CYS A 10 32.22 -8.64 -17.29
CA CYS A 10 31.56 -8.09 -18.47
C CYS A 10 30.12 -7.71 -18.12
N TRP A 11 29.88 -6.41 -17.92
CA TRP A 11 28.54 -5.88 -17.64
C TRP A 11 27.57 -5.97 -18.82
N ARG A 12 28.08 -6.02 -20.06
CA ARG A 12 27.26 -6.19 -21.27
C ARG A 12 26.63 -7.58 -21.36
N ASP A 13 27.42 -8.60 -21.06
CA ASP A 13 27.02 -10.00 -21.18
C ASP A 13 26.63 -10.61 -19.83
N ASN A 14 26.64 -9.81 -18.76
CA ASN A 14 26.42 -10.21 -17.37
C ASN A 14 27.23 -11.46 -16.96
N ALA A 15 28.51 -11.49 -17.33
CA ALA A 15 29.39 -12.65 -17.16
C ALA A 15 30.68 -12.26 -16.43
N ALA A 16 31.23 -13.18 -15.66
CA ALA A 16 32.52 -13.01 -15.00
C ALA A 16 33.28 -14.33 -14.92
N GLU A 17 34.60 -14.27 -15.08
CA GLU A 17 35.47 -15.45 -15.07
C GLU A 17 35.74 -15.91 -13.63
N HIS A 18 36.06 -14.98 -12.74
CA HIS A 18 36.38 -15.29 -11.36
C HIS A 18 35.15 -15.62 -10.52
N LYS A 19 35.33 -16.58 -9.61
CA LYS A 19 34.29 -17.02 -8.67
C LYS A 19 33.79 -15.88 -7.77
N GLN A 20 34.65 -14.95 -7.39
CA GLN A 20 34.29 -13.83 -6.52
C GLN A 20 33.43 -12.79 -7.27
N SER A 21 33.82 -12.49 -8.50
CA SER A 21 33.11 -11.59 -9.42
C SER A 21 31.74 -12.16 -9.81
N ARG A 22 31.62 -13.48 -10.03
CA ARG A 22 30.32 -14.17 -10.22
C ARG A 22 29.40 -14.03 -9.00
N LYS A 23 29.91 -14.26 -7.79
CA LYS A 23 29.13 -14.05 -6.56
C LYS A 23 28.68 -12.60 -6.38
N PHE A 24 29.47 -11.64 -6.86
CA PHE A 24 29.11 -10.24 -6.84
C PHE A 24 27.97 -9.95 -7.83
N LEU A 25 28.04 -10.47 -9.06
CA LEU A 25 26.94 -10.38 -10.04
C LEU A 25 25.65 -11.03 -9.54
N GLU A 26 25.72 -12.23 -8.99
CA GLU A 26 24.57 -12.89 -8.36
C GLU A 26 23.95 -12.01 -7.27
N CYS A 27 24.78 -11.33 -6.46
CA CYS A 27 24.31 -10.40 -5.44
C CYS A 27 23.65 -9.15 -6.05
N VAL A 28 24.18 -8.62 -7.14
CA VAL A 28 23.59 -7.48 -7.86
C VAL A 28 22.21 -7.85 -8.40
N ASP A 29 22.11 -9.01 -9.07
CA ASP A 29 20.87 -9.52 -9.66
C ASP A 29 19.82 -9.87 -8.59
N ASP A 30 20.21 -10.59 -7.52
CA ASP A 30 19.34 -10.94 -6.39
C ASP A 30 18.72 -9.71 -5.71
N ASN A 31 19.41 -8.57 -5.78
CA ASN A 31 18.97 -7.31 -5.18
C ASN A 31 18.31 -6.36 -6.19
N PHE A 32 18.11 -6.80 -7.44
CA PHE A 32 17.56 -6.00 -8.55
C PHE A 32 18.31 -4.68 -8.72
N LEU A 33 19.63 -4.73 -8.58
CA LEU A 33 20.52 -3.59 -8.78
C LEU A 33 20.93 -3.54 -10.25
N LEU A 34 21.00 -2.32 -10.77
CA LEU A 34 21.35 -1.99 -12.14
C LEU A 34 22.59 -1.11 -12.08
N GLN A 35 23.57 -1.41 -12.91
CA GLN A 35 24.73 -0.55 -13.11
C GLN A 35 24.38 0.55 -14.12
N VAL A 36 24.62 1.82 -13.77
CA VAL A 36 24.18 2.99 -14.56
C VAL A 36 25.29 3.60 -15.42
N ILE A 37 26.54 3.18 -15.22
CA ILE A 37 27.64 3.64 -16.05
C ILE A 37 27.63 2.79 -17.33
N GLU A 38 27.59 3.42 -18.49
CA GLU A 38 27.57 2.74 -19.79
C GLU A 38 28.95 2.79 -20.49
N GLU A 39 29.80 3.75 -20.11
CA GLU A 39 31.12 3.97 -20.72
C GLU A 39 32.25 3.42 -19.82
N PRO A 40 33.17 2.60 -20.35
CA PRO A 40 34.30 2.07 -19.60
C PRO A 40 35.35 3.16 -19.32
N MET A 41 35.83 3.26 -18.08
CA MET A 41 36.67 4.38 -17.63
C MET A 41 38.18 4.17 -17.85
N ARG A 42 38.66 2.93 -18.07
CA ARG A 42 40.08 2.67 -18.39
C ARG A 42 40.25 1.34 -19.14
N ARG A 43 40.98 1.34 -20.27
CA ARG A 43 41.35 0.13 -21.06
C ARG A 43 40.20 -0.87 -21.32
N GLY A 44 38.96 -0.39 -21.42
CA GLY A 44 37.78 -1.25 -21.64
C GLY A 44 37.18 -1.89 -20.38
N ALA A 45 37.70 -1.61 -19.18
CA ALA A 45 37.18 -2.13 -17.91
C ALA A 45 36.43 -1.05 -17.10
N MET A 46 35.34 -1.46 -16.44
CA MET A 46 34.54 -0.62 -15.53
C MET A 46 34.85 -1.00 -14.07
N LEU A 47 35.61 -0.16 -13.37
CA LEU A 47 36.05 -0.41 -11.98
C LEU A 47 35.22 0.35 -10.95
N ASP A 48 34.85 1.60 -11.25
CA ASP A 48 33.93 2.35 -10.40
C ASP A 48 32.49 2.03 -10.78
N LEU A 49 31.65 1.72 -9.78
CA LEU A 49 30.25 1.35 -10.01
C LEU A 49 29.27 2.37 -9.41
N VAL A 50 28.22 2.67 -10.18
CA VAL A 50 27.03 3.37 -9.70
C VAL A 50 25.85 2.41 -9.84
N LEU A 51 25.60 1.67 -8.77
CA LEU A 51 24.48 0.75 -8.67
C LEU A 51 23.22 1.49 -8.20
N THR A 52 22.12 1.32 -8.93
CA THR A 52 20.78 1.77 -8.56
C THR A 52 19.81 0.61 -8.64
N ASN A 53 18.86 0.48 -7.74
CA ASN A 53 17.72 -0.45 -7.91
C ASN A 53 16.52 0.20 -8.59
N LYS A 54 16.76 1.28 -9.33
CA LYS A 54 15.73 2.01 -10.06
C LYS A 54 16.34 2.66 -11.31
N GLU A 55 15.87 2.21 -12.46
CA GLU A 55 16.15 2.80 -13.76
C GLU A 55 15.63 4.25 -13.81
N GLY A 56 16.43 5.16 -14.38
CA GLY A 56 16.12 6.59 -14.46
C GLY A 56 16.15 7.37 -13.14
N LEU A 57 16.54 6.76 -12.00
CA LEU A 57 16.79 7.51 -10.74
C LEU A 57 18.06 8.35 -10.83
N VAL A 58 19.07 7.80 -11.49
CA VAL A 58 20.35 8.43 -11.75
C VAL A 58 20.35 8.81 -13.22
N GLY A 59 20.63 10.07 -13.52
CA GLY A 59 20.64 10.59 -14.89
C GLY A 59 21.80 11.56 -15.10
N GLY A 60 22.16 11.78 -16.36
CA GLY A 60 23.26 12.68 -16.73
C GLY A 60 24.60 12.24 -16.16
N VAL A 61 24.89 10.94 -16.20
CA VAL A 61 26.20 10.38 -15.86
C VAL A 61 27.21 10.90 -16.88
N LYS A 62 28.28 11.53 -16.40
CA LYS A 62 29.36 12.09 -17.22
C LYS A 62 30.69 11.75 -16.58
N LEU A 63 31.63 11.32 -17.41
CA LEU A 63 33.04 11.25 -17.02
C LEU A 63 33.64 12.65 -17.11
N LYS A 64 34.16 13.14 -15.99
CA LYS A 64 35.03 14.30 -15.89
C LYS A 64 36.46 13.79 -15.82
N GLY A 65 37.36 14.43 -16.57
CA GLY A 65 38.77 14.07 -16.66
C GLY A 65 39.46 13.94 -15.31
N SER A 66 40.69 13.43 -15.32
CA SER A 66 41.45 13.13 -14.10
C SER A 66 41.62 14.36 -13.20
N PHE A 67 41.41 14.15 -11.90
CA PHE A 67 41.65 15.18 -10.89
C PHE A 67 43.10 15.06 -10.39
N GLY A 68 43.98 15.94 -10.86
CA GLY A 68 45.40 15.96 -10.47
C GLY A 68 46.18 14.77 -11.02
N CYS A 69 47.09 14.20 -10.23
CA CYS A 69 47.88 13.00 -10.57
C CYS A 69 47.14 11.68 -10.28
N SER A 70 45.83 11.72 -10.08
CA SER A 70 45.04 10.53 -9.80
C SER A 70 44.81 9.72 -11.08
N ASP A 71 45.00 8.41 -10.96
CA ASP A 71 44.69 7.43 -11.99
C ASP A 71 43.18 7.16 -12.15
N HIS A 72 42.33 7.76 -11.30
CA HIS A 72 40.87 7.63 -11.33
C HIS A 72 40.19 8.80 -12.06
N GLU A 73 39.25 8.48 -12.95
CA GLU A 73 38.38 9.45 -13.62
C GLU A 73 37.18 9.82 -12.73
N MET A 74 36.77 11.08 -12.77
CA MET A 74 35.67 11.57 -11.92
C MET A 74 34.33 11.23 -12.58
N VAL A 75 33.41 10.58 -11.86
CA VAL A 75 32.04 10.36 -12.35
C VAL A 75 31.11 11.42 -11.75
N GLU A 76 30.54 12.28 -12.60
CA GLU A 76 29.48 13.20 -12.24
C GLU A 76 28.12 12.62 -12.64
N PHE A 77 27.14 12.62 -11.74
CA PHE A 77 25.78 12.19 -12.06
C PHE A 77 24.75 12.98 -11.26
N LYS A 78 23.51 13.02 -11.75
CA LYS A 78 22.38 13.69 -11.08
C LYS A 78 21.43 12.65 -10.51
N ILE A 79 21.06 12.79 -9.24
CA ILE A 79 19.99 12.00 -8.63
C ILE A 79 18.67 12.74 -8.84
N LEU A 80 17.81 12.20 -9.71
CA LEU A 80 16.50 12.77 -10.03
C LEU A 80 15.51 12.43 -8.91
N ARG A 81 15.29 13.36 -7.97
CA ARG A 81 14.23 13.26 -6.96
C ARG A 81 12.97 13.95 -7.45
N ALA A 82 11.92 13.19 -7.75
CA ALA A 82 10.56 13.72 -7.76
C ALA A 82 10.14 14.03 -6.31
N VAL A 83 10.34 15.27 -5.87
CA VAL A 83 9.92 15.74 -4.54
C VAL A 83 8.50 16.27 -4.63
N ARG A 84 7.52 15.39 -4.44
CA ARG A 84 6.23 15.76 -3.85
C ARG A 84 5.65 14.54 -3.13
N ARG A 85 6.10 14.34 -1.89
CA ARG A 85 5.34 13.52 -0.93
C ARG A 85 4.46 14.47 -0.14
N VAL A 86 3.25 14.71 -0.64
CA VAL A 86 2.18 15.21 0.22
C VAL A 86 1.92 14.09 1.22
N HIS A 87 2.24 14.33 2.49
CA HIS A 87 1.80 13.43 3.55
C HIS A 87 0.29 13.58 3.63
N SER A 88 -0.45 12.61 3.11
CA SER A 88 -1.89 12.59 3.33
C SER A 88 -2.11 12.42 4.83
N LYS A 89 -2.67 13.45 5.47
CA LYS A 89 -3.12 13.42 6.87
C LYS A 89 -4.40 12.58 6.98
N LEU A 90 -4.35 11.34 6.48
CA LEU A 90 -5.47 10.42 6.53
C LEU A 90 -5.57 9.86 7.96
N THR A 91 -6.67 10.22 8.63
CA THR A 91 -7.13 9.57 9.85
C THR A 91 -7.90 8.29 9.48
N THR A 92 -7.76 7.26 10.30
CA THR A 92 -8.56 6.03 10.17
C THR A 92 -9.01 5.54 11.53
N LEU A 93 -10.14 4.85 11.58
CA LEU A 93 -10.64 4.21 12.80
C LEU A 93 -9.68 3.10 13.26
N ASP A 94 -9.28 3.14 14.53
CA ASP A 94 -8.46 2.12 15.18
C ASP A 94 -9.36 1.11 15.92
N PHE A 95 -9.77 0.09 15.17
CA PHE A 95 -10.60 -0.97 15.71
C PHE A 95 -9.90 -1.88 16.72
N ARG A 96 -8.57 -1.81 16.88
CA ARG A 96 -7.89 -2.58 17.94
C ARG A 96 -8.18 -2.03 19.32
N ARG A 97 -8.55 -0.75 19.38
CA ARG A 97 -8.90 -0.01 20.60
C ARG A 97 -10.38 0.30 20.67
N ALA A 98 -11.20 -0.31 19.81
CA ALA A 98 -12.64 -0.11 19.81
C ALA A 98 -13.30 -0.80 20.99
N ASP A 99 -14.20 -0.09 21.66
CA ASP A 99 -15.08 -0.65 22.68
C ASP A 99 -16.46 -0.99 22.07
N PHE A 100 -16.58 -2.21 21.54
CA PHE A 100 -17.84 -2.69 20.97
C PHE A 100 -18.91 -2.97 22.04
N GLY A 101 -18.52 -3.14 23.31
CA GLY A 101 -19.45 -3.29 24.42
C GLY A 101 -20.19 -1.98 24.66
N LEU A 102 -19.44 -0.90 24.87
CA LEU A 102 -19.98 0.45 25.01
C LEU A 102 -20.79 0.88 23.78
N PHE A 103 -20.33 0.52 22.57
CA PHE A 103 -21.05 0.84 21.34
C PHE A 103 -22.46 0.24 21.33
N ARG A 104 -22.58 -1.05 21.67
CA ARG A 104 -23.88 -1.73 21.73
C ARG A 104 -24.75 -1.16 22.84
N ASP A 105 -24.17 -0.83 23.99
CA ASP A 105 -24.92 -0.22 25.09
C ASP A 105 -25.48 1.16 24.71
N LEU A 106 -24.72 1.98 23.98
CA LEU A 106 -25.18 3.28 23.50
C LEU A 106 -26.36 3.15 22.53
N LEU A 107 -26.32 2.19 21.61
CA LEU A 107 -27.43 1.96 20.68
C LEU A 107 -28.64 1.29 21.33
N GLY A 108 -28.41 0.37 22.27
CA GLY A 108 -29.48 -0.35 22.98
C GLY A 108 -30.26 0.52 23.96
N ARG A 109 -29.69 1.65 24.41
CA ARG A 109 -30.37 2.63 25.28
C ARG A 109 -31.29 3.57 24.54
N ILE A 110 -31.23 3.62 23.21
CA ILE A 110 -32.05 4.53 22.42
C ILE A 110 -33.46 3.92 22.32
N PRO A 111 -34.51 4.66 22.69
CA PRO A 111 -35.88 4.21 22.51
C PRO A 111 -36.26 4.35 21.03
N TRP A 112 -35.85 3.39 20.20
CA TRP A 112 -36.01 3.43 18.74
C TRP A 112 -37.46 3.63 18.31
N ASP A 113 -38.42 3.02 19.01
CA ASP A 113 -39.84 3.17 18.74
C ASP A 113 -40.25 4.65 18.74
N LYS A 114 -39.83 5.40 19.78
CA LYS A 114 -40.12 6.84 19.90
C LYS A 114 -39.25 7.70 18.99
N ALA A 115 -38.00 7.29 18.77
CA ALA A 115 -37.07 8.03 17.94
C ALA A 115 -37.50 8.06 16.46
N LEU A 116 -38.16 6.98 16.01
CA LEU A 116 -38.60 6.77 14.63
C LEU A 116 -40.12 6.99 14.45
N GLU A 117 -40.88 7.17 15.52
CA GLU A 117 -42.33 7.39 15.48
C GLU A 117 -42.71 8.60 14.60
N GLY A 118 -43.68 8.40 13.71
CA GLY A 118 -44.23 9.46 12.85
C GLY A 118 -43.25 10.02 11.80
N ARG A 119 -42.08 9.40 11.61
CA ARG A 119 -41.07 9.84 10.63
C ARG A 119 -41.18 9.04 9.33
N GLY A 120 -40.93 9.73 8.20
CA GLY A 120 -40.75 9.07 6.91
C GLY A 120 -39.44 8.28 6.85
N ALA A 121 -39.32 7.36 5.88
CA ALA A 121 -38.16 6.49 5.74
C ALA A 121 -36.80 7.24 5.71
N GLN A 122 -36.75 8.38 5.01
CA GLN A 122 -35.54 9.19 4.90
C GLN A 122 -35.15 9.84 6.24
N ASP A 123 -36.11 10.40 6.97
CA ASP A 123 -35.87 11.01 8.28
C ASP A 123 -35.47 9.97 9.30
N SER A 124 -36.13 8.81 9.29
CA SER A 124 -35.79 7.65 10.12
C SER A 124 -34.37 7.16 9.84
N TRP A 125 -33.97 7.09 8.56
CA TRP A 125 -32.60 6.75 8.18
C TRP A 125 -31.57 7.77 8.70
N LEU A 126 -31.85 9.08 8.60
CA LEU A 126 -30.95 10.12 9.10
C LEU A 126 -30.78 10.06 10.61
N VAL A 127 -31.88 9.80 11.36
CA VAL A 127 -31.84 9.61 12.82
C VAL A 127 -31.00 8.40 13.19
N PHE A 128 -31.25 7.25 12.53
CA PHE A 128 -30.46 6.03 12.74
C PHE A 128 -28.96 6.26 12.46
N LYS A 129 -28.65 6.82 11.28
CA LYS A 129 -27.28 7.11 10.86
C LYS A 129 -26.59 8.05 11.86
N GLY A 130 -27.27 9.11 12.32
CA GLY A 130 -26.73 10.05 13.29
C GLY A 130 -26.33 9.39 14.60
N HIS A 131 -27.21 8.56 15.17
CA HIS A 131 -26.91 7.83 16.40
C HIS A 131 -25.78 6.80 16.23
N LEU A 132 -25.75 6.11 15.09
CA LEU A 132 -24.69 5.14 14.78
C LEU A 132 -23.32 5.81 14.67
N LEU A 133 -23.24 6.95 13.96
CA LEU A 133 -22.00 7.71 13.81
C LEU A 133 -21.55 8.31 15.14
N GLN A 134 -22.48 8.79 15.96
CA GLN A 134 -22.18 9.29 17.30
C GLN A 134 -21.62 8.18 18.21
N ALA A 135 -22.19 6.97 18.16
CA ALA A 135 -21.65 5.82 18.88
C ALA A 135 -20.26 5.43 18.35
N GLN A 136 -20.06 5.47 17.03
CA GLN A 136 -18.77 5.19 16.38
C GLN A 136 -17.68 6.15 16.84
N GLU A 137 -17.96 7.44 16.87
CA GLU A 137 -16.99 8.45 17.30
C GLU A 137 -16.59 8.28 18.77
N ARG A 138 -17.54 7.95 19.64
CA ARG A 138 -17.27 7.77 21.08
C ARG A 138 -16.52 6.48 21.41
N CYS A 139 -16.78 5.42 20.66
CA CYS A 139 -16.29 4.08 21.01
C CYS A 139 -15.06 3.65 20.22
N ILE A 140 -14.77 4.31 19.08
CA ILE A 140 -13.69 3.91 18.18
C ILE A 140 -12.73 5.09 17.99
N PRO A 141 -11.57 5.07 18.68
CA PRO A 141 -10.55 6.10 18.49
C PRO A 141 -10.09 6.21 17.04
N THR A 142 -9.76 7.41 16.61
CA THR A 142 -9.08 7.62 15.32
C THR A 142 -7.56 7.60 15.50
N GLU A 143 -6.87 6.91 14.61
CA GLU A 143 -5.42 6.96 14.49
C GLU A 143 -5.00 7.75 13.25
N ARG A 144 -3.94 8.54 13.39
CA ARG A 144 -3.25 9.12 12.22
C ARG A 144 -2.46 8.00 11.55
N LYS A 145 -2.63 7.82 10.24
CA LYS A 145 -1.77 6.91 9.50
C LYS A 145 -0.33 7.40 9.58
N SER A 146 0.50 6.61 10.26
CA SER A 146 1.94 6.86 10.28
C SER A 146 2.51 6.69 8.87
N GLY A 147 3.45 7.56 8.50
CA GLY A 147 4.15 7.44 7.22
C GLY A 147 4.79 6.05 7.06
N LYS A 148 4.86 5.53 5.82
CA LYS A 148 5.42 4.19 5.52
C LYS A 148 6.76 3.90 6.22
N ASN A 149 7.56 4.93 6.50
CA ASN A 149 8.89 4.82 7.11
C ASN A 149 8.89 4.37 8.59
N THR A 150 7.76 4.44 9.30
CA THR A 150 7.69 3.95 10.70
C THR A 150 7.10 2.54 10.81
N LYS A 151 6.54 2.00 9.72
CA LYS A 151 5.94 0.66 9.74
C LYS A 151 7.00 -0.39 9.49
N ARG A 152 7.14 -1.26 10.49
CA ARG A 152 7.95 -2.47 10.41
C ARG A 152 7.48 -3.36 9.26
N PRO A 153 8.38 -3.85 8.40
CA PRO A 153 8.02 -4.81 7.35
C PRO A 153 7.34 -6.05 7.94
N SER A 154 6.35 -6.61 7.24
CA SER A 154 5.55 -7.75 7.70
C SER A 154 6.38 -9.01 7.95
N TRP A 155 7.49 -9.20 7.24
CA TRP A 155 8.42 -10.32 7.41
C TRP A 155 9.28 -10.22 8.68
N MET A 156 9.29 -9.07 9.36
CA MET A 156 10.22 -8.80 10.45
C MET A 156 9.56 -9.07 11.81
N ASN A 157 9.83 -10.24 12.40
CA ASN A 157 9.33 -10.63 13.72
C ASN A 157 10.31 -10.22 14.86
N LYS A 158 9.83 -10.12 16.12
CA LYS A 158 10.65 -9.65 17.27
C LYS A 158 11.97 -10.40 17.40
N GLU A 159 11.98 -11.71 17.18
CA GLU A 159 13.17 -12.56 17.23
C GLU A 159 14.22 -12.18 16.18
N LEU A 160 13.83 -12.03 14.91
CA LEU A 160 14.72 -11.64 13.81
C LEU A 160 15.32 -10.25 14.04
N LEU A 161 14.59 -9.34 14.68
CA LEU A 161 15.13 -8.04 15.08
C LEU A 161 16.19 -8.16 16.16
N GLY A 162 16.03 -9.09 17.11
CA GLY A 162 17.08 -9.43 18.07
C GLY A 162 18.36 -9.88 17.37
N LYS A 163 18.25 -10.82 16.43
CA LYS A 163 19.38 -11.30 15.60
C LYS A 163 20.03 -10.18 14.78
N LEU A 164 19.24 -9.27 14.21
CA LEU A 164 19.76 -8.11 13.47
C LEU A 164 20.47 -7.10 14.37
N LYS A 165 20.02 -6.92 15.62
CA LYS A 165 20.73 -6.10 16.61
C LYS A 165 22.06 -6.72 17.01
N GLN A 166 22.09 -8.01 17.32
CA GLN A 166 23.31 -8.76 17.63
C GLN A 166 24.34 -8.65 16.49
N LYS A 167 23.90 -8.84 15.24
CA LYS A 167 24.74 -8.60 14.05
C LYS A 167 25.32 -7.18 14.02
N LYS A 168 24.49 -6.17 14.32
CA LYS A 168 24.90 -4.76 14.29
C LYS A 168 25.91 -4.44 15.41
N GLU A 169 25.74 -5.04 16.58
CA GLU A 169 26.64 -4.91 17.72
C GLU A 169 27.98 -5.59 17.44
N ALA A 170 27.96 -6.83 16.94
CA ALA A 170 29.18 -7.54 16.50
C ALA A 170 29.94 -6.76 15.42
N TYR A 171 29.24 -6.16 14.45
CA TYR A 171 29.87 -5.28 13.45
C TYR A 171 30.52 -4.04 14.07
N ARG A 172 29.90 -3.45 15.09
CA ARG A 172 30.43 -2.27 15.80
C ARG A 172 31.68 -2.63 16.59
N GLU A 173 31.68 -3.75 17.29
CA GLU A 173 32.80 -4.25 18.09
C GLU A 173 33.99 -4.66 17.20
N TRP A 174 33.73 -5.34 16.07
CA TRP A 174 34.74 -5.59 15.05
C TRP A 174 35.35 -4.30 14.49
N LYS A 175 34.52 -3.30 14.15
CA LYS A 175 34.99 -2.00 13.64
C LYS A 175 35.87 -1.26 14.66
N GLN A 176 35.72 -1.56 15.94
CA GLN A 176 36.54 -1.03 17.04
C GLN A 176 37.76 -1.90 17.36
N GLY A 177 37.98 -2.99 16.61
CA GLY A 177 39.12 -3.90 16.79
C GLY A 177 39.03 -4.79 18.02
N GLN A 178 37.86 -4.87 18.68
CA GLN A 178 37.67 -5.60 19.93
C GLN A 178 37.45 -7.10 19.72
N VAL A 179 37.00 -7.50 18.53
CA VAL A 179 36.62 -8.88 18.20
C VAL A 179 37.10 -9.22 16.79
N ALA A 180 37.51 -10.48 16.58
CA ALA A 180 37.83 -11.01 15.26
C ALA A 180 36.57 -11.05 14.36
N TRP A 181 36.75 -10.90 13.05
CA TRP A 181 35.63 -10.85 12.11
C TRP A 181 34.96 -12.23 11.97
N GLU A 182 33.74 -12.37 12.46
CA GLU A 182 32.97 -13.61 12.32
C GLU A 182 31.92 -13.51 11.21
N GLU A 183 32.29 -13.92 9.99
CA GLU A 183 31.40 -13.96 8.82
C GLU A 183 30.14 -14.81 9.05
N TYR A 184 30.23 -15.83 9.92
CA TYR A 184 29.15 -16.74 10.25
C TYR A 184 27.91 -16.01 10.82
N ILE A 185 28.09 -15.02 11.70
CA ILE A 185 26.99 -14.27 12.32
C ILE A 185 26.22 -13.47 11.26
N ILE A 186 26.94 -12.89 10.29
CA ILE A 186 26.36 -12.12 9.19
C ILE A 186 25.60 -13.02 8.24
N GLN A 187 26.17 -14.17 7.91
CA GLN A 187 25.56 -15.14 7.00
C GLN A 187 24.30 -15.75 7.60
N ALA A 188 24.35 -16.19 8.85
CA ALA A 188 23.19 -16.71 9.57
C ALA A 188 22.05 -15.68 9.64
N ALA A 189 22.36 -14.43 9.97
CA ALA A 189 21.36 -13.36 9.99
C ALA A 189 20.79 -13.05 8.60
N ARG A 190 21.60 -13.14 7.53
CA ARG A 190 21.12 -12.97 6.15
C ARG A 190 20.18 -14.11 5.75
N ASP A 191 20.53 -15.35 6.06
CA ASP A 191 19.72 -16.52 5.70
C ASP A 191 18.39 -16.53 6.45
N GLU A 192 18.37 -16.14 7.71
CA GLU A 192 17.13 -15.97 8.48
C GLU A 192 16.23 -14.85 7.90
N VAL A 193 16.82 -13.74 7.45
CA VAL A 193 16.07 -12.70 6.74
C VAL A 193 15.51 -13.22 5.42
N ARG A 194 16.27 -14.00 4.65
CA ARG A 194 15.81 -14.63 3.40
C ARG A 194 14.63 -15.57 3.66
N LYS A 195 14.76 -16.48 4.63
CA LYS A 195 13.68 -17.40 5.05
C LYS A 195 12.43 -16.64 5.47
N ALA A 196 12.57 -15.61 6.30
CA ALA A 196 11.43 -14.82 6.79
C ALA A 196 10.72 -14.07 5.66
N LYS A 197 11.46 -13.53 4.70
CA LYS A 197 10.89 -12.94 3.47
C LYS A 197 10.15 -13.99 2.66
N ALA A 198 10.79 -15.12 2.33
CA ALA A 198 10.18 -16.20 1.54
C ALA A 198 8.88 -16.73 2.19
N LEU A 199 8.88 -16.97 3.51
CA LEU A 199 7.68 -17.38 4.25
C LEU A 199 6.54 -16.35 4.17
N THR A 200 6.87 -15.06 4.17
CA THR A 200 5.87 -14.00 4.04
C THR A 200 5.31 -13.97 2.63
N GLU A 201 6.16 -14.14 1.62
CA GLU A 201 5.75 -14.17 0.21
C GLU A 201 4.89 -15.39 -0.11
N ILE A 202 5.15 -16.55 0.50
CA ILE A 202 4.29 -17.75 0.38
C ILE A 202 2.89 -17.53 0.99
N LYS A 203 2.79 -16.74 2.07
CA LYS A 203 1.50 -16.47 2.73
C LYS A 203 0.62 -15.51 1.93
N VAL A 204 1.23 -14.57 1.21
CA VAL A 204 0.49 -13.52 0.48
C VAL A 204 -0.53 -14.07 -0.52
N PRO A 205 -0.21 -15.05 -1.40
CA PRO A 205 -1.19 -15.67 -2.30
C PRO A 205 -2.28 -16.48 -1.58
N ARG A 206 -1.95 -17.13 -0.46
CA ARG A 206 -2.89 -17.97 0.30
C ARG A 206 -4.04 -17.13 0.87
N ASP A 207 -3.74 -15.90 1.31
CA ASP A 207 -4.70 -14.98 1.90
C ASP A 207 -5.50 -14.17 0.87
N VAL A 208 -5.25 -14.33 -0.45
CA VAL A 208 -5.92 -13.55 -1.51
C VAL A 208 -7.43 -13.82 -1.53
N LYS A 209 -7.84 -15.07 -1.31
CA LYS A 209 -9.25 -15.48 -1.38
C LYS A 209 -10.10 -14.71 -0.37
N ASP A 210 -9.58 -14.55 0.85
CA ASP A 210 -10.29 -13.89 1.95
C ASP A 210 -9.97 -12.39 2.04
N ASN A 211 -8.74 -11.99 1.71
CA ASN A 211 -8.26 -10.61 1.82
C ASN A 211 -7.42 -10.17 0.61
N LYS A 212 -8.09 -9.94 -0.53
CA LYS A 212 -7.50 -9.37 -1.76
C LYS A 212 -6.69 -8.08 -1.50
N LYS A 213 -7.06 -7.25 -0.52
CA LYS A 213 -6.35 -6.01 -0.20
C LYS A 213 -4.92 -6.26 0.31
N SER A 214 -4.68 -7.37 1.02
CA SER A 214 -3.35 -7.71 1.52
C SER A 214 -2.34 -7.93 0.38
N PHE A 215 -2.79 -8.57 -0.69
CA PHE A 215 -2.03 -8.80 -1.91
C PHE A 215 -1.72 -7.52 -2.66
N TYR A 216 -2.74 -6.69 -2.96
CA TYR A 216 -2.49 -5.40 -3.63
C TYR A 216 -1.61 -4.47 -2.80
N ARG A 217 -1.69 -4.55 -1.46
CA ARG A 217 -0.76 -3.84 -0.57
C ARG A 217 0.67 -4.36 -0.71
N TYR A 218 0.87 -5.68 -0.71
CA TYR A 218 2.19 -6.29 -0.93
C TYR A 218 2.79 -5.86 -2.28
N VAL A 219 2.00 -5.94 -3.36
CA VAL A 219 2.40 -5.46 -4.70
C VAL A 219 2.74 -3.97 -4.68
N SER A 220 1.90 -3.14 -4.04
CA SER A 220 2.14 -1.70 -3.89
C SER A 220 3.34 -1.35 -2.99
N ASP A 221 3.70 -2.20 -2.03
CA ASP A 221 4.88 -2.03 -1.20
C ASP A 221 6.17 -2.45 -1.93
N LYS A 222 6.09 -3.40 -2.85
CA LYS A 222 7.19 -3.78 -3.75
C LYS A 222 7.37 -2.75 -4.88
N ARG A 223 6.28 -2.13 -5.36
CA ARG A 223 6.33 -1.02 -6.32
C ARG A 223 6.88 0.24 -5.61
N ARG A 224 8.16 0.56 -5.85
CA ARG A 224 8.87 1.68 -5.19
C ARG A 224 8.41 3.07 -5.66
N MET A 225 7.76 3.16 -6.82
CA MET A 225 7.02 4.36 -7.22
C MET A 225 5.51 4.09 -7.14
N ARG A 226 4.78 5.05 -6.59
CA ARG A 226 3.37 5.21 -6.95
C ARG A 226 3.39 5.98 -8.27
N GLU A 227 3.23 5.26 -9.37
CA GLU A 227 2.72 5.90 -10.57
C GLU A 227 1.34 6.42 -10.19
N ASN A 228 1.21 7.74 -10.12
CA ASN A 228 -0.10 8.35 -10.10
C ASN A 228 -0.78 8.01 -11.43
N VAL A 229 -2.11 8.05 -11.44
CA VAL A 229 -2.85 7.95 -12.71
C VAL A 229 -2.22 8.95 -13.67
N GLY A 230 -1.78 8.44 -14.83
CA GLY A 230 -1.18 9.27 -15.88
C GLY A 230 -2.15 10.35 -16.35
N PRO A 231 -1.71 11.25 -17.23
CA PRO A 231 -2.64 12.16 -17.90
C PRO A 231 -3.79 11.37 -18.53
N LEU A 232 -5.03 11.78 -18.28
CA LEU A 232 -6.22 11.19 -18.91
C LEU A 232 -6.68 12.08 -20.05
N GLN A 233 -7.33 11.53 -21.08
CA GLN A 233 -8.02 12.34 -22.08
C GLN A 233 -9.47 12.51 -21.67
N ASN A 234 -9.96 13.74 -21.69
CA ASN A 234 -11.38 14.02 -21.53
C ASN A 234 -12.14 13.82 -22.86
N GLU A 235 -13.45 14.02 -22.86
CA GLU A 235 -14.30 13.88 -24.04
C GLU A 235 -13.96 14.88 -25.16
N THR A 236 -13.36 16.04 -24.83
CA THR A 236 -12.88 17.02 -25.81
C THR A 236 -11.50 16.70 -26.38
N GLY A 237 -10.84 15.64 -25.91
CA GLY A 237 -9.51 15.19 -26.38
C GLY A 237 -8.32 15.86 -25.69
N ASP A 238 -8.56 16.69 -24.68
CA ASP A 238 -7.53 17.40 -23.92
C ASP A 238 -6.89 16.50 -22.86
N LEU A 239 -5.58 16.68 -22.64
CA LEU A 239 -4.81 15.93 -21.64
C LEU A 239 -4.97 16.54 -20.25
N VAL A 240 -5.71 15.83 -19.40
CA VAL A 240 -6.00 16.16 -18.02
C VAL A 240 -4.90 15.68 -17.09
N THR A 241 -4.22 16.62 -16.42
CA THR A 241 -3.09 16.31 -15.53
C THR A 241 -3.42 16.51 -14.05
N GLN A 242 -4.43 17.31 -13.71
CA GLN A 242 -4.85 17.58 -12.33
C GLN A 242 -5.71 16.44 -11.77
N ASP A 243 -5.52 16.11 -10.47
CA ASP A 243 -6.21 14.97 -9.85
C ASP A 243 -7.74 15.17 -9.76
N ILE A 244 -8.24 16.41 -9.61
CA ILE A 244 -9.67 16.70 -9.52
C ILE A 244 -10.38 16.49 -10.87
N GLU A 245 -9.82 17.05 -11.93
CA GLU A 245 -10.32 16.89 -13.30
C GLU A 245 -10.24 15.41 -13.74
N LYS A 246 -9.18 14.69 -13.35
CA LYS A 246 -9.09 13.23 -13.57
C LYS A 246 -10.22 12.48 -12.88
N THR A 247 -10.62 12.89 -11.67
CA THR A 247 -11.73 12.24 -10.96
C THR A 247 -13.07 12.50 -11.62
N GLU A 248 -13.28 13.68 -12.19
CA GLU A 248 -14.49 14.03 -12.95
C GLU A 248 -14.59 13.20 -14.23
N VAL A 249 -13.53 13.19 -15.05
CA VAL A 249 -13.49 12.38 -16.29
C VAL A 249 -13.76 10.90 -16.02
N LEU A 250 -13.18 10.35 -14.93
CA LEU A 250 -13.45 8.96 -14.54
C LEU A 250 -14.91 8.77 -14.07
N ASN A 251 -15.46 9.71 -13.30
CA ASN A 251 -16.82 9.64 -12.82
C ASN A 251 -17.84 9.70 -13.96
N ASP A 252 -17.63 10.59 -14.92
CA ASP A 252 -18.48 10.74 -16.11
C ASP A 252 -18.43 9.48 -16.97
N PHE A 253 -17.23 8.91 -17.18
CA PHE A 253 -17.07 7.62 -17.84
C PHE A 253 -17.81 6.50 -17.09
N PHE A 254 -17.67 6.42 -15.76
CA PHE A 254 -18.37 5.41 -14.97
C PHE A 254 -19.88 5.58 -15.01
N ALA A 255 -20.39 6.81 -14.97
CA ALA A 255 -21.81 7.11 -15.09
C ALA A 255 -22.36 6.73 -16.48
N SER A 256 -21.61 7.03 -17.55
CA SER A 256 -21.93 6.67 -18.94
C SER A 256 -22.09 5.15 -19.11
N VAL A 257 -21.16 4.36 -18.56
CA VAL A 257 -21.24 2.88 -18.64
C VAL A 257 -22.22 2.27 -17.63
N PHE A 258 -22.75 3.04 -16.67
CA PHE A 258 -23.69 2.55 -15.65
C PHE A 258 -25.13 2.40 -16.13
N THR A 259 -25.37 2.46 -17.44
CA THR A 259 -26.71 2.54 -18.04
C THR A 259 -27.40 1.19 -18.26
N GLY A 260 -26.84 0.04 -17.83
CA GLY A 260 -27.24 -1.25 -18.40
C GLY A 260 -27.88 -2.32 -17.50
N THR A 261 -27.99 -2.19 -16.18
CA THR A 261 -28.44 -3.35 -15.35
C THR A 261 -29.25 -3.04 -14.09
N CYS A 262 -29.43 -1.77 -13.69
CA CYS A 262 -30.26 -1.45 -12.52
C CYS A 262 -31.76 -1.27 -12.85
N LEU A 263 -32.11 -1.11 -14.13
CA LEU A 263 -33.51 -0.97 -14.54
C LEU A 263 -34.31 -2.27 -14.36
N SER A 264 -33.71 -3.47 -14.43
CA SER A 264 -34.49 -4.71 -14.24
C SER A 264 -34.92 -4.99 -12.80
N HIS A 265 -34.30 -4.37 -11.80
CA HIS A 265 -34.71 -4.48 -10.39
C HIS A 265 -35.37 -3.21 -9.82
N THR A 266 -35.43 -2.13 -10.61
CA THR A 266 -36.01 -0.85 -10.20
C THR A 266 -37.11 -0.35 -11.17
N ALA A 267 -37.38 -1.07 -12.27
CA ALA A 267 -38.52 -0.80 -13.15
C ALA A 267 -39.84 -1.34 -12.57
N GLN A 268 -40.21 -0.85 -11.39
CA GLN A 268 -41.60 -0.52 -11.07
C GLN A 268 -41.65 0.81 -10.30
N VAL A 269 -40.94 1.83 -10.80
CA VAL A 269 -41.30 3.22 -10.52
C VAL A 269 -41.39 3.93 -11.86
N THR A 270 -42.45 3.61 -12.60
CA THR A 270 -42.89 4.45 -13.70
C THR A 270 -43.53 5.69 -13.12
N GLU A 271 -43.04 6.86 -13.51
CA GLU A 271 -43.72 8.14 -13.39
C GLU A 271 -45.08 8.04 -14.10
N GLY A 272 -46.10 7.70 -13.33
CA GLY A 272 -47.46 7.56 -13.79
C GLY A 272 -48.38 7.94 -12.66
N LYS A 273 -48.89 9.18 -12.72
CA LYS A 273 -50.10 9.68 -12.06
C LYS A 273 -50.30 9.20 -10.61
N VAL A 274 -50.10 10.12 -9.65
CA VAL A 274 -50.56 10.02 -8.26
C VAL A 274 -51.91 9.30 -8.19
N ARG A 275 -51.86 8.01 -7.86
CA ARG A 275 -53.00 7.21 -7.42
C ARG A 275 -52.48 6.24 -6.37
N ASP A 276 -52.92 6.49 -5.14
CA ASP A 276 -53.13 5.55 -4.06
C ASP A 276 -52.00 4.54 -3.78
N TRP A 277 -50.88 5.07 -3.24
CA TRP A 277 -49.85 4.26 -2.57
C TRP A 277 -50.31 3.73 -1.19
N GLU A 278 -51.50 4.09 -0.70
CA GLU A 278 -51.96 3.71 0.65
C GLU A 278 -52.22 2.20 0.82
N ASN A 279 -52.30 1.42 -0.28
CA ASN A 279 -52.66 0.00 -0.24
C ASN A 279 -51.61 -0.96 -0.84
N ALA A 280 -50.40 -0.49 -1.17
CA ALA A 280 -49.32 -1.39 -1.53
C ALA A 280 -48.66 -1.91 -0.25
N GLU A 281 -48.78 -3.22 0.04
CA GLU A 281 -48.00 -3.86 1.10
C GLU A 281 -46.51 -3.59 0.85
N LEU A 282 -45.92 -2.76 1.71
CA LEU A 282 -44.48 -2.51 1.69
C LEU A 282 -43.77 -3.87 1.83
N PRO A 283 -42.69 -4.13 1.07
CA PRO A 283 -41.93 -5.35 1.25
C PRO A 283 -41.50 -5.43 2.71
N THR A 284 -42.09 -6.38 3.44
CA THR A 284 -41.81 -6.58 4.86
C THR A 284 -40.46 -7.24 4.94
N VAL A 285 -39.43 -6.44 5.22
CA VAL A 285 -38.08 -6.95 5.42
C VAL A 285 -38.02 -7.61 6.79
N GLY A 286 -37.84 -8.93 6.80
CA GLY A 286 -37.68 -9.71 8.03
C GLY A 286 -36.35 -9.44 8.73
N GLU A 287 -36.32 -9.56 10.05
CA GLU A 287 -35.08 -9.43 10.84
C GLU A 287 -34.00 -10.42 10.38
N ASP A 288 -34.41 -11.64 10.04
CA ASP A 288 -33.58 -12.72 9.50
C ASP A 288 -32.87 -12.31 8.21
N GLN A 289 -33.57 -11.64 7.29
CA GLN A 289 -33.00 -11.11 6.06
C GLN A 289 -31.94 -10.04 6.36
N VAL A 290 -32.24 -9.11 7.26
CA VAL A 290 -31.27 -8.06 7.68
C VAL A 290 -30.03 -8.69 8.31
N GLN A 291 -30.21 -9.66 9.21
CA GLN A 291 -29.10 -10.38 9.84
C GLN A 291 -28.24 -11.12 8.81
N GLU A 292 -28.83 -11.73 7.80
CA GLU A 292 -28.10 -12.39 6.72
C GLU A 292 -27.25 -11.39 5.91
N TYR A 293 -27.82 -10.24 5.53
CA TYR A 293 -27.08 -9.19 4.83
C TYR A 293 -25.90 -8.67 5.66
N LEU A 294 -26.10 -8.44 6.96
CA LEU A 294 -25.05 -7.99 7.87
C LEU A 294 -23.95 -9.04 8.07
N ARG A 295 -24.29 -10.33 8.11
CA ARG A 295 -23.31 -11.43 8.17
C ARG A 295 -22.45 -11.53 6.92
N ASN A 296 -23.02 -11.24 5.76
CA ASN A 296 -22.35 -11.30 4.46
C ASN A 296 -21.51 -10.04 4.12
N LEU A 297 -21.52 -9.01 4.98
CA LEU A 297 -20.69 -7.82 4.81
C LEU A 297 -19.19 -8.15 4.80
N LYS A 298 -18.51 -7.59 3.79
CA LYS A 298 -17.05 -7.67 3.62
C LYS A 298 -16.36 -6.70 4.58
N VAL A 299 -16.06 -7.14 5.80
CA VAL A 299 -15.47 -6.34 6.90
C VAL A 299 -14.15 -5.63 6.55
N HIS A 300 -13.43 -6.10 5.54
CA HIS A 300 -12.17 -5.48 5.10
C HIS A 300 -12.37 -4.35 4.07
N LYS A 301 -13.61 -4.02 3.67
CA LYS A 301 -13.90 -2.91 2.78
C LYS A 301 -13.75 -1.57 3.51
N SER A 302 -13.51 -0.52 2.74
CA SER A 302 -13.45 0.86 3.27
C SER A 302 -14.86 1.32 3.60
N MET A 303 -14.97 2.33 4.46
CA MET A 303 -16.20 3.10 4.63
C MET A 303 -16.65 3.67 3.28
N GLY A 304 -17.96 3.69 3.06
CA GLY A 304 -18.56 4.38 1.92
C GLY A 304 -18.70 5.88 2.20
N HIS A 305 -19.43 6.56 1.32
CA HIS A 305 -19.86 7.96 1.53
C HIS A 305 -20.83 8.11 2.72
N ASP A 306 -21.35 7.00 3.23
CA ASP A 306 -22.13 6.93 4.46
C ASP A 306 -21.28 7.06 5.73
N GLU A 307 -19.94 6.99 5.62
CA GLU A 307 -19.00 6.96 6.75
C GLU A 307 -19.19 5.77 7.70
N MET A 308 -19.94 4.75 7.28
CA MET A 308 -20.25 3.58 8.09
C MET A 308 -19.29 2.46 7.74
N HIS A 309 -18.50 2.02 8.73
CA HIS A 309 -17.54 0.96 8.46
C HIS A 309 -18.25 -0.42 8.45
N PRO A 310 -18.09 -1.25 7.40
CA PRO A 310 -18.79 -2.55 7.31
C PRO A 310 -18.52 -3.48 8.49
N TRP A 311 -17.35 -3.36 9.11
CA TRP A 311 -17.02 -4.12 10.32
C TRP A 311 -17.86 -3.68 11.54
N VAL A 312 -18.14 -2.38 11.70
CA VAL A 312 -18.98 -1.88 12.80
C VAL A 312 -20.37 -2.49 12.67
N LEU A 313 -20.97 -2.36 11.47
CA LEU A 313 -22.29 -2.91 11.15
C LEU A 313 -22.41 -4.41 11.44
N ARG A 314 -21.40 -5.20 11.08
CA ARG A 314 -21.42 -6.66 11.31
C ARG A 314 -21.25 -7.05 12.78
N VAL A 315 -20.56 -6.24 13.57
CA VAL A 315 -20.37 -6.50 15.01
C VAL A 315 -21.59 -6.09 15.80
N THR A 316 -22.30 -5.06 15.36
CA THR A 316 -23.40 -4.43 16.10
C THR A 316 -24.76 -4.97 15.69
N GLY A 317 -24.90 -5.53 14.49
CA GLY A 317 -26.12 -6.18 14.02
C GLY A 317 -26.25 -7.65 14.44
N ARG A 318 -25.77 -7.99 15.64
CA ARG A 318 -25.83 -9.33 16.23
C ARG A 318 -26.66 -9.35 17.49
#